data_AF-A0A0N7CHD3-F1
#
_entry.id   AF-A0A0N7CHD3-F1
#
_cell.length_a   1.000
_cell.length_b   1.000
_cell.length_c   1.000
_cell.angle_alpha   90.00
_cell.angle_beta   90.00
_cell.angle_gamma   90.00
#
_symmetry.space_group_name_H-M   'P 1'
#
loop_
_entity.id
_entity.type
_entity.pdbx_description
1 polymer ?
#
loop_
_entity_poly.entity_id
_entity_poly.type
_entity_poly.pdbx_seq_one_letter_code
_entity_poly.pdbx_strand_id
1 'polypeptide(L)'
;MQAQEEIYRRSNIYTGEGKNKRIYSSKYALSAITFCGYCGDIYRRTYWNIHGRKEFVWRCVTRIEQGPEVCKNRTVKEDELYGAVMTAINKLLAGGNNMIKTLEENIHAVIGETTEYQISEINTLLDEKQKELIKLANKGQDYEYLVDEIDEMRDKRQTLLVEDASLSGENERINELIEFIRKNKFRTLEYDDKLVRKIIQNVKVYEDHFVIAFKPGIEMEI
;
A
#
# COMPACT_ATOMS: atom_id res chain seq x y z
N MET A 1 -3.02 -4.76 7.15
CA MET A 1 -3.86 -4.95 5.94
C MET A 1 -4.82 -6.07 6.26
N GLN A 2 -6.13 -5.83 6.18
CA GLN A 2 -7.12 -6.84 6.51
C GLN A 2 -7.12 -7.95 5.45
N ALA A 3 -7.43 -9.19 5.82
CA ALA A 3 -7.35 -10.34 4.91
C ALA A 3 -8.20 -10.14 3.63
N GLN A 4 -9.33 -9.45 3.75
CA GLN A 4 -10.24 -9.17 2.64
C GLN A 4 -9.65 -8.21 1.59
N GLU A 5 -8.94 -7.15 2.04
CA GLU A 5 -8.28 -6.18 1.15
C GLU A 5 -7.17 -6.84 0.34
N GLU A 6 -6.39 -7.73 0.98
CA GLU A 6 -5.33 -8.45 0.30
C GLU A 6 -5.89 -9.47 -0.70
N ILE A 7 -7.02 -10.13 -0.40
CA ILE A 7 -7.72 -11.00 -1.35
C ILE A 7 -8.20 -10.21 -2.56
N TYR A 8 -8.82 -9.03 -2.34
CA TYR A 8 -9.28 -8.16 -3.42
C TYR A 8 -8.12 -7.64 -4.27
N ARG A 9 -7.03 -7.20 -3.64
CA ARG A 9 -5.82 -6.75 -4.36
C ARG A 9 -5.24 -7.87 -5.23
N ARG A 10 -5.19 -9.10 -4.73
CA ARG A 10 -4.65 -10.26 -5.47
C ARG A 10 -5.51 -10.68 -6.66
N SER A 11 -6.83 -10.52 -6.57
CA SER A 11 -7.76 -10.89 -7.63
C SER A 11 -7.87 -9.83 -8.73
N ASN A 12 -7.51 -8.57 -8.42
CA ASN A 12 -7.69 -7.40 -9.28
C ASN A 12 -6.38 -6.65 -9.58
N ILE A 13 -5.36 -7.37 -10.05
CA ILE A 13 -4.12 -6.73 -10.52
C ILE A 13 -4.28 -6.34 -11.98
N TYR A 14 -4.47 -5.04 -12.22
CA TYR A 14 -4.51 -4.44 -13.56
C TYR A 14 -3.35 -3.46 -13.70
N THR A 15 -2.47 -3.70 -14.67
CA THR A 15 -1.20 -2.96 -14.79
C THR A 15 -0.87 -2.60 -16.23
N GLY A 16 0.06 -1.66 -16.39
CA GLY A 16 0.40 -1.09 -17.69
C GLY A 16 -0.61 -0.05 -18.20
N GLU A 17 -0.24 0.67 -19.26
CA GLU A 17 -1.10 1.70 -19.89
C GLU A 17 -2.49 1.16 -20.28
N GLY A 18 -2.56 -0.08 -20.78
CA GLY A 18 -3.81 -0.74 -21.14
C GLY A 18 -4.60 -1.34 -19.97
N LYS A 19 -4.14 -1.18 -18.72
CA LYS A 19 -4.72 -1.82 -17.51
C LYS A 19 -5.00 -3.31 -17.74
N ASN A 20 -4.00 -4.05 -18.22
CA ASN A 20 -4.14 -5.47 -18.51
C ASN A 20 -4.26 -6.28 -17.22
N LYS A 21 -5.21 -7.23 -17.17
CA LYS A 21 -5.35 -8.15 -16.03
C LYS A 21 -4.12 -9.05 -15.93
N ARG A 22 -3.46 -9.07 -14.78
CA ARG A 22 -2.31 -9.93 -14.48
C ARG A 22 -2.65 -10.94 -13.39
N ILE A 23 -2.08 -12.13 -13.52
CA ILE A 23 -2.20 -13.18 -12.51
C ILE A 23 -1.21 -12.88 -11.39
N TYR A 24 -1.73 -12.76 -10.16
CA TYR A 24 -0.89 -12.68 -8.98
C TYR A 24 -0.17 -14.01 -8.73
N SER A 25 1.15 -13.96 -8.57
CA SER A 25 1.95 -15.11 -8.13
C SER A 25 2.80 -14.71 -6.93
N SER A 26 2.52 -15.27 -5.77
CA SER A 26 3.33 -15.07 -4.56
C SER A 26 4.44 -16.12 -4.43
N LYS A 27 5.03 -16.59 -5.53
CA LYS A 27 6.12 -17.57 -5.46
C LYS A 27 7.43 -16.97 -4.93
N TYR A 28 7.70 -15.72 -5.26
CA TYR A 28 8.88 -14.94 -4.81
C TYR A 28 8.41 -13.67 -4.11
N ALA A 29 9.18 -13.08 -3.20
CA ALA A 29 8.75 -11.87 -2.49
C ALA A 29 8.50 -10.68 -3.41
N LEU A 30 9.33 -10.50 -4.44
CA LEU A 30 9.27 -9.37 -5.37
C LEU A 30 8.26 -9.55 -6.52
N SER A 31 7.64 -10.74 -6.62
CA SER A 31 6.62 -10.99 -7.63
C SER A 31 5.37 -10.14 -7.36
N ALA A 32 4.83 -9.54 -8.41
CA ALA A 32 3.64 -8.68 -8.37
C ALA A 32 3.71 -7.45 -7.47
N ILE A 33 4.91 -7.12 -6.95
CA ILE A 33 5.21 -5.84 -6.30
C ILE A 33 6.34 -5.09 -7.01
N THR A 34 6.95 -5.67 -8.06
CA THR A 34 7.95 -5.00 -8.89
C THR A 34 7.30 -4.47 -10.16
N PHE A 35 7.42 -3.18 -10.43
CA PHE A 35 6.77 -2.46 -11.51
C PHE A 35 7.78 -1.77 -12.42
N CYS A 36 7.39 -1.58 -13.66
CA CYS A 36 8.13 -0.85 -14.68
C CYS A 36 7.87 0.65 -14.51
N GLY A 37 8.92 1.42 -14.26
CA GLY A 37 8.85 2.88 -14.21
C GLY A 37 8.56 3.54 -15.56
N TYR A 38 8.73 2.81 -16.67
CA TYR A 38 8.43 3.31 -18.02
C TYR A 38 6.96 3.16 -18.41
N CYS A 39 6.43 1.92 -18.41
CA CYS A 39 5.07 1.65 -18.90
C CYS A 39 4.07 1.29 -17.79
N GLY A 40 4.49 1.23 -16.52
CA GLY A 40 3.63 0.91 -15.38
C GLY A 40 3.22 -0.57 -15.24
N ASP A 41 3.66 -1.45 -16.15
CA ASP A 41 3.37 -2.89 -16.06
C ASP A 41 4.31 -3.61 -15.08
N ILE A 42 3.98 -4.82 -14.65
CA ILE A 42 4.80 -5.56 -13.69
C ILE A 42 6.10 -6.09 -14.33
N TYR A 43 7.12 -6.30 -13.51
CA TYR A 43 8.25 -7.15 -13.83
C TYR A 43 7.95 -8.60 -13.49
N ARG A 44 8.38 -9.51 -14.36
CA ARG A 44 8.26 -10.96 -14.20
C ARG A 44 9.65 -11.58 -14.17
N ARG A 45 9.87 -12.44 -13.17
CA ARG A 45 11.05 -13.30 -13.10
C ARG A 45 11.03 -14.31 -14.24
N THR A 46 12.12 -14.36 -14.99
CA THR A 46 12.39 -15.28 -16.09
C THR A 46 13.80 -15.84 -15.94
N TYR A 47 14.21 -16.74 -16.82
CA TYR A 47 15.60 -17.20 -16.86
C TYR A 47 16.08 -17.29 -18.29
N TRP A 48 17.38 -17.05 -18.48
CA TRP A 48 18.09 -17.37 -19.70
C TRP A 48 18.86 -18.66 -19.49
N ASN A 49 18.94 -19.46 -20.55
CA ASN A 49 19.81 -20.62 -20.57
C ASN A 49 21.03 -20.26 -21.42
N ILE A 50 22.14 -19.99 -20.74
CA ILE A 50 23.41 -19.62 -21.36
C ILE A 50 24.38 -20.77 -21.12
N HIS A 51 24.76 -21.49 -22.18
CA HIS A 51 25.69 -22.61 -22.10
C HIS A 51 25.35 -23.65 -21.02
N GLY A 52 24.05 -23.96 -20.85
CA GLY A 52 23.58 -24.93 -19.85
C GLY A 52 23.42 -24.36 -18.43
N ARG A 53 23.80 -23.10 -18.19
CA ARG A 53 23.60 -22.41 -16.90
C ARG A 53 22.34 -21.55 -16.97
N LYS A 54 21.50 -21.67 -15.94
CA LYS A 54 20.32 -20.82 -15.76
C LYS A 54 20.72 -19.53 -15.06
N GLU A 55 20.51 -18.41 -15.72
CA GLU A 55 20.65 -17.07 -15.12
C GLU A 55 19.26 -16.46 -14.95
N PHE A 56 18.93 -16.07 -13.72
CA PHE A 56 17.61 -15.53 -13.40
C PHE A 56 17.60 -14.01 -13.57
N VAL A 57 16.62 -13.52 -14.31
CA VAL A 57 16.48 -12.11 -14.66
C VAL A 57 15.03 -11.67 -14.54
N TRP A 58 14.82 -10.40 -14.23
CA TRP A 58 13.53 -9.76 -14.13
C TRP A 58 13.33 -8.83 -15.34
N ARG A 59 12.19 -8.99 -16.02
CA ARG A 59 11.86 -8.22 -17.22
C ARG A 59 10.43 -7.70 -17.16
N CYS A 60 10.23 -6.48 -17.64
CA CYS A 60 8.89 -5.92 -17.80
C CYS A 60 8.02 -6.85 -18.67
N VAL A 61 6.80 -7.15 -18.22
CA VAL A 61 5.88 -8.05 -18.92
C VAL A 61 5.48 -7.51 -20.28
N THR A 62 5.17 -6.21 -20.40
CA THR A 62 4.92 -5.57 -21.70
C THR A 62 6.10 -5.76 -22.66
N ARG A 63 7.35 -5.63 -22.18
CA ARG A 63 8.54 -5.89 -23.00
C ARG A 63 8.67 -7.36 -23.42
N ILE A 64 8.29 -8.31 -22.55
CA ILE A 64 8.30 -9.74 -22.87
C ILE A 64 7.25 -10.08 -23.92
N GLU A 65 6.03 -9.57 -23.74
CA GLU A 65 4.86 -9.97 -24.54
C GLU A 65 4.75 -9.20 -25.86
N GLN A 66 5.17 -7.93 -25.89
CA GLN A 66 5.00 -7.03 -27.05
C GLN A 66 6.33 -6.55 -27.64
N GLY A 67 7.46 -6.90 -27.00
CA GLY A 67 8.80 -6.59 -27.50
C GLY A 67 9.38 -5.26 -26.99
N PRO A 68 10.67 -5.02 -27.29
CA PRO A 68 11.43 -3.86 -26.81
C PRO A 68 11.01 -2.53 -27.42
N GLU A 69 10.34 -2.54 -28.58
CA GLU A 69 9.84 -1.32 -29.21
C GLU A 69 8.71 -0.66 -28.41
N VAL A 70 7.88 -1.47 -27.73
CA VAL A 70 6.78 -0.99 -26.90
C VAL A 70 7.28 -0.57 -25.51
N CYS A 71 8.19 -1.34 -24.92
CA CYS A 71 8.78 -1.01 -23.63
C CYS A 71 10.30 -1.20 -23.67
N LYS A 72 11.02 -0.08 -23.57
CA LYS A 72 12.48 -0.03 -23.67
C LYS A 72 13.19 -0.29 -22.33
N ASN A 73 12.44 -0.35 -21.23
CA ASN A 73 13.00 -0.46 -19.89
C ASN A 73 13.86 -1.73 -19.69
N ARG A 74 14.93 -1.61 -18.90
CA ARG A 74 16.03 -2.59 -18.80
C ARG A 74 15.61 -3.98 -18.31
N THR A 75 16.44 -4.97 -18.65
CA THR A 75 16.42 -6.29 -18.00
C THR A 75 17.31 -6.23 -16.78
N VAL A 76 16.79 -6.67 -15.62
CA VAL A 76 17.49 -6.57 -14.34
C VAL A 76 17.92 -7.96 -13.90
N LYS A 77 19.14 -8.11 -13.40
CA LYS A 77 19.55 -9.40 -12.83
C LYS A 77 18.93 -9.61 -11.45
N GLU A 78 18.69 -10.86 -11.06
CA GLU A 78 18.06 -11.16 -9.78
C GLU A 78 18.87 -10.65 -8.57
N ASP A 79 20.18 -10.83 -8.60
CA ASP A 79 21.11 -10.34 -7.58
C ASP A 79 21.14 -8.81 -7.50
N GLU A 80 21.10 -8.12 -8.65
CA GLU A 80 20.99 -6.66 -8.73
C GLU A 80 19.69 -6.17 -8.05
N LEU A 81 18.55 -6.79 -8.38
CA LEU A 81 17.27 -6.41 -7.80
C LEU A 81 17.21 -6.66 -6.29
N TYR A 82 17.73 -7.80 -5.84
CA TYR A 82 17.82 -8.12 -4.40
C TYR A 82 18.77 -7.17 -3.68
N GLY A 83 19.91 -6.84 -4.31
CA GLY A 83 20.88 -5.88 -3.82
C GLY A 83 20.28 -4.49 -3.64
N ALA A 84 19.51 -4.00 -4.61
CA ALA A 84 18.84 -2.70 -4.52
C ALA A 84 17.85 -2.65 -3.33
N VAL A 85 17.02 -3.69 -3.18
CA VAL A 85 16.07 -3.81 -2.06
C VAL A 85 16.80 -3.85 -0.71
N MET A 86 17.85 -4.66 -0.58
CA MET A 86 18.62 -4.75 0.66
C MET A 86 19.40 -3.48 0.95
N THR A 87 19.86 -2.76 -0.07
CA THR A 87 20.50 -1.45 0.09
C THR A 87 19.52 -0.45 0.69
N ALA A 88 18.28 -0.39 0.21
CA ALA A 88 17.24 0.47 0.80
C ALA A 88 16.95 0.08 2.26
N ILE A 89 16.79 -1.21 2.56
CA ILE A 89 16.52 -1.70 3.92
C ILE A 89 17.66 -1.34 4.87
N ASN A 90 18.91 -1.56 4.47
CA ASN A 90 20.06 -1.27 5.31
C ASN A 90 20.28 0.25 5.47
N LYS A 91 19.98 1.06 4.44
CA LYS A 91 19.94 2.54 4.57
C LYS A 91 18.89 2.99 5.58
N LEU A 92 17.68 2.41 5.55
CA LEU A 92 16.63 2.67 6.53
C LEU A 92 17.11 2.36 7.96
N LEU A 93 17.74 1.20 8.17
CA LEU A 93 18.26 0.78 9.48
C LEU A 93 19.44 1.64 9.95
N ALA A 94 20.29 2.09 9.04
CA ALA A 94 21.39 3.00 9.35
C ALA A 94 20.89 4.39 9.76
N GLY A 95 19.76 4.85 9.21
CA GLY A 95 19.10 6.10 9.59
C GLY A 95 18.60 6.11 11.05
N GLY A 96 18.34 4.94 11.63
CA GLY A 96 18.08 4.77 13.07
C GLY A 96 17.05 5.76 13.63
N ASN A 97 17.47 6.54 14.64
CA ASN A 97 16.60 7.49 15.34
C ASN A 97 16.07 8.62 14.44
N ASN A 98 16.84 9.07 13.44
CA ASN A 98 16.38 10.11 12.51
C ASN A 98 15.22 9.60 11.64
N MET A 99 15.32 8.34 11.22
CA MET A 99 14.26 7.69 10.47
C MET A 99 13.00 7.47 11.32
N ILE A 100 13.18 7.05 12.57
CA ILE A 100 12.08 6.92 13.54
C ILE A 100 11.37 8.26 13.73
N LYS A 101 12.12 9.35 13.90
CA LYS A 101 11.52 10.68 14.07
C LYS A 101 10.68 11.10 12.86
N THR A 102 11.18 10.85 11.64
CA THR A 102 10.43 11.14 10.40
C THR A 102 9.13 10.33 10.33
N LEU A 103 9.18 9.07 10.75
CA LEU A 103 8.01 8.20 10.83
C LEU A 103 7.00 8.66 11.91
N GLU A 104 7.46 9.09 13.07
CA GLU A 104 6.62 9.64 14.15
C GLU A 104 5.95 10.96 13.73
N GLU A 105 6.64 11.82 12.98
CA GLU A 105 6.06 13.05 12.42
C GLU A 105 4.91 12.77 11.44
N ASN A 106 4.98 11.67 10.67
CA ASN A 106 3.89 11.24 9.78
C ASN A 106 2.63 10.80 10.56
N ILE A 107 2.78 10.25 11.77
CA ILE A 107 1.64 9.91 12.64
C ILE A 107 0.95 11.19 13.12
N HIS A 108 1.73 12.21 13.53
CA HIS A 108 1.20 13.43 14.14
C HIS A 108 0.50 14.38 13.15
N ALA A 109 0.74 14.25 11.85
CA ALA A 109 -0.01 14.99 10.83
C ALA A 109 -1.46 14.49 10.65
N VAL A 110 -1.78 13.31 11.21
CA VAL A 110 -3.04 12.57 11.01
C VAL A 110 -3.70 12.35 12.38
N ILE A 111 -4.17 13.43 13.03
CA ILE A 111 -4.78 13.32 14.35
C ILE A 111 -6.20 12.75 14.23
N GLY A 112 -6.34 11.46 14.54
CA GLY A 112 -7.63 10.75 14.65
C GLY A 112 -8.59 11.28 15.73
N GLU A 113 -8.11 12.11 16.68
CA GLU A 113 -8.98 12.74 17.70
C GLU A 113 -10.07 13.63 17.07
N THR A 114 -9.81 14.21 15.89
CA THR A 114 -10.81 15.02 15.18
C THR A 114 -11.91 14.14 14.58
N THR A 115 -11.54 12.99 14.02
CA THR A 115 -12.48 12.05 13.37
C THR A 115 -13.35 11.35 14.40
N GLU A 116 -12.78 10.93 15.53
CA GLU A 116 -13.53 10.30 16.62
C GLU A 116 -14.58 11.26 17.20
N TYR A 117 -14.23 12.54 17.38
CA TYR A 117 -15.16 13.58 17.81
C TYR A 117 -16.30 13.79 16.80
N GLN A 118 -15.99 13.89 15.50
CA GLN A 118 -16.98 14.04 14.44
C GLN A 118 -17.97 12.86 14.37
N ILE A 119 -17.47 11.64 14.54
CA ILE A 119 -18.31 10.43 14.59
C ILE A 119 -19.26 10.48 15.80
N SER A 120 -18.76 10.90 16.96
CA SER A 120 -19.55 11.07 18.18
C SER A 120 -20.64 12.13 18.04
N GLU A 121 -20.32 13.26 17.42
CA GLU A 121 -21.27 14.35 17.14
C GLU A 121 -22.40 13.87 16.22
N ILE A 122 -22.06 13.19 15.11
CA ILE A 122 -23.06 12.63 14.18
C ILE A 122 -23.95 11.58 14.87
N ASN A 123 -23.39 10.72 15.71
CA ASN A 123 -24.20 9.75 16.46
C ASN A 123 -25.20 10.42 17.41
N THR A 124 -24.81 11.53 18.04
CA THR A 124 -25.69 12.32 18.90
C THR A 124 -26.85 12.91 18.09
N LEU A 125 -26.55 13.57 16.97
CA LEU A 125 -27.55 14.14 16.05
C LEU A 125 -28.49 13.08 15.48
N LEU A 126 -27.97 11.90 15.10
CA LEU A 126 -28.77 10.78 14.62
C LEU A 126 -29.78 10.31 15.68
N ASP A 127 -29.38 10.21 16.95
CA ASP A 127 -30.28 9.82 18.05
C ASP A 127 -31.39 10.85 18.28
N GLU A 128 -31.06 12.15 18.22
CA GLU A 128 -32.04 13.23 18.32
C GLU A 128 -33.07 13.19 17.18
N LYS A 129 -32.59 13.07 15.93
CA LYS A 129 -33.43 13.03 14.73
C LYS A 129 -34.29 11.78 14.66
N GLN A 130 -33.79 10.64 15.11
CA GLN A 130 -34.60 9.42 15.24
C GLN A 130 -35.73 9.58 16.28
N LYS A 131 -35.47 10.23 17.42
CA LYS A 131 -36.52 10.54 18.41
C LYS A 131 -37.56 11.51 17.86
N GLU A 132 -37.14 12.49 17.06
CA GLU A 132 -38.05 13.42 16.38
C GLU A 132 -38.94 12.71 15.36
N LEU A 133 -38.36 11.79 14.57
CA LEU A 133 -39.09 10.97 13.60
C LEU A 133 -40.20 10.15 14.26
N ILE A 134 -39.90 9.49 15.37
CA ILE A 134 -40.90 8.72 16.14
C ILE A 134 -42.04 9.64 16.62
N LYS A 135 -41.73 10.87 17.06
CA LYS A 135 -42.74 11.83 17.52
C LYS A 135 -43.65 12.30 16.38
N LEU A 136 -43.10 12.58 15.19
CA LEU A 136 -43.86 13.01 14.02
C LEU A 136 -44.72 11.88 13.45
N ALA A 137 -44.17 10.67 13.37
CA ALA A 137 -44.88 9.47 12.95
C ALA A 137 -46.09 9.18 13.86
N ASN A 138 -45.93 9.29 15.18
CA ASN A 138 -47.03 9.13 16.14
C ASN A 138 -48.12 10.21 16.02
N LYS A 139 -47.79 11.38 15.46
CA LYS A 139 -48.73 12.48 15.21
C LYS A 139 -49.35 12.44 13.80
N GLY A 140 -48.95 11.49 12.94
CA GLY A 140 -49.40 11.39 11.55
C GLY A 140 -48.98 12.59 10.69
N GLN A 141 -47.89 13.28 11.07
CA GLN A 141 -47.35 14.41 10.31
C GLN A 141 -46.38 13.92 9.24
N ASP A 142 -46.12 14.73 8.21
CA ASP A 142 -45.10 14.46 7.22
C ASP A 142 -43.69 14.52 7.86
N TYR A 143 -42.88 13.51 7.57
CA TYR A 143 -41.52 13.32 8.08
C TYR A 143 -40.55 12.88 6.98
N GLU A 144 -40.94 12.93 5.70
CA GLU A 144 -40.12 12.44 4.58
C GLU A 144 -38.77 13.17 4.50
N TYR A 145 -38.77 14.49 4.71
CA TYR A 145 -37.55 15.31 4.81
C TYR A 145 -36.57 14.85 5.91
N LEU A 146 -37.10 14.27 6.99
CA LEU A 146 -36.32 13.82 8.14
C LEU A 146 -35.68 12.45 7.88
N VAL A 147 -36.31 11.63 7.04
CA VAL A 147 -35.75 10.35 6.58
C VAL A 147 -34.53 10.61 5.70
N ASP A 148 -34.65 11.52 4.73
CA ASP A 148 -33.55 11.89 3.84
C ASP A 148 -32.35 12.45 4.64
N GLU A 149 -32.60 13.33 5.61
CA GLU A 149 -31.55 13.90 6.47
C GLU A 149 -30.86 12.82 7.33
N ILE A 150 -31.62 11.83 7.83
CA ILE A 150 -31.07 10.69 8.57
C ILE A 150 -30.19 9.82 7.68
N ASP A 151 -30.60 9.57 6.44
CA ASP A 151 -29.84 8.74 5.51
C ASP A 151 -28.55 9.45 5.03
N GLU A 152 -28.60 10.76 4.75
CA GLU A 152 -27.39 11.54 4.46
C GLU A 152 -26.39 11.54 5.63
N MET A 153 -26.88 11.67 6.87
CA MET A 153 -26.03 11.60 8.06
C MET A 153 -25.43 10.20 8.27
N ARG A 154 -26.16 9.13 7.94
CA ARG A 154 -25.64 7.76 8.00
C ARG A 154 -24.53 7.55 6.99
N ASP A 155 -24.69 8.05 5.77
CA ASP A 155 -23.67 8.00 4.73
C ASP A 155 -22.41 8.74 5.17
N LYS A 156 -22.55 9.96 5.68
CA LYS A 156 -21.43 10.75 6.21
C LYS A 156 -20.71 10.04 7.36
N ARG A 157 -21.47 9.43 8.29
CA ARG A 157 -20.88 8.62 9.37
C ARG A 157 -20.10 7.44 8.82
N GLN A 158 -20.63 6.76 7.81
CA GLN A 158 -19.98 5.61 7.20
C GLN A 158 -18.67 6.01 6.52
N THR A 159 -18.63 7.16 5.83
CA THR A 159 -17.41 7.70 5.25
C THR A 159 -16.35 7.96 6.32
N LEU A 160 -16.71 8.65 7.41
CA LEU A 160 -15.77 8.94 8.51
C LEU A 160 -15.24 7.67 9.18
N LEU A 161 -16.07 6.63 9.35
CA LEU A 161 -15.63 5.35 9.89
C LEU A 161 -14.62 4.64 8.99
N VAL A 162 -14.80 4.72 7.66
CA VAL A 162 -13.86 4.16 6.69
C VAL A 162 -12.53 4.92 6.70
N GLU A 163 -12.59 6.26 6.80
CA GLU A 163 -11.41 7.11 6.94
C GLU A 163 -10.65 6.79 8.24
N ASP A 164 -11.33 6.77 9.39
CA ASP A 164 -10.73 6.46 10.69
C ASP A 164 -10.04 5.08 10.72
N ALA A 165 -10.71 4.06 10.18
CA ALA A 165 -10.14 2.72 10.08
C ALA A 165 -8.90 2.67 9.18
N SER A 166 -8.90 3.47 8.10
CA SER A 166 -7.76 3.59 7.18
C SER A 166 -6.57 4.25 7.89
N LEU A 167 -6.78 5.37 8.57
CA LEU A 167 -5.75 6.10 9.32
C LEU A 167 -5.16 5.24 10.45
N SER A 168 -6.02 4.54 11.19
CA SER A 168 -5.60 3.60 12.23
C SER A 168 -4.70 2.49 11.66
N GLY A 169 -5.05 1.95 10.49
CA GLY A 169 -4.25 0.94 9.80
C GLY A 169 -2.92 1.44 9.25
N GLU A 170 -2.80 2.72 8.90
CA GLU A 170 -1.54 3.36 8.51
C GLU A 170 -0.62 3.57 9.73
N ASN A 171 -1.19 4.07 10.84
CA ASN A 171 -0.48 4.24 12.10
C ASN A 171 0.08 2.92 12.64
N GLU A 172 -0.68 1.82 12.54
CA GLU A 172 -0.19 0.49 12.89
C GLU A 172 1.04 0.09 12.07
N ARG A 173 1.02 0.31 10.75
CA ARG A 173 2.17 -0.01 9.86
C ARG A 173 3.39 0.85 10.16
N ILE A 174 3.19 2.12 10.50
CA ILE A 174 4.29 3.01 10.91
C ILE A 174 4.91 2.47 12.20
N ASN A 175 4.10 2.15 13.22
CA ASN A 175 4.57 1.61 14.49
C ASN A 175 5.33 0.28 14.32
N GLU A 176 4.84 -0.62 13.46
CA GLU A 176 5.54 -1.85 13.12
C GLU A 176 6.92 -1.59 12.51
N LEU A 177 7.06 -0.57 11.65
CA LEU A 177 8.34 -0.22 11.05
C LEU A 177 9.28 0.45 12.06
N ILE A 178 8.77 1.31 12.94
CA ILE A 178 9.54 1.91 14.04
C ILE A 178 10.13 0.82 14.92
N GLU A 179 9.32 -0.14 15.36
CA GLU A 179 9.79 -1.27 16.19
C GLU A 179 10.80 -2.14 15.43
N PHE A 180 10.60 -2.34 14.13
CA PHE A 180 11.56 -3.03 13.29
C PHE A 180 12.92 -2.30 13.24
N ILE A 181 12.93 -0.98 13.04
CA ILE A 181 14.15 -0.17 13.05
C ILE A 181 14.81 -0.21 14.43
N ARG A 182 14.06 -0.02 15.53
CA ARG A 182 14.59 -0.06 16.90
C ARG A 182 15.30 -1.37 17.21
N LYS A 183 14.71 -2.50 16.80
CA LYS A 183 15.27 -3.85 17.03
C LYS A 183 16.52 -4.15 16.19
N ASN A 184 16.62 -3.57 14.99
CA ASN A 184 17.66 -3.92 14.02
C ASN A 184 18.61 -2.76 13.67
N LYS A 185 18.53 -1.64 14.39
CA LYS A 185 19.40 -0.48 14.16
C LYS A 185 20.87 -0.90 14.13
N PHE A 186 21.60 -0.38 13.15
CA PHE A 186 23.02 -0.66 12.93
C PHE A 186 23.37 -2.12 12.60
N ARG A 187 22.38 -2.98 12.33
CA ARG A 187 22.61 -4.31 11.76
C ARG A 187 22.60 -4.24 10.25
N THR A 188 23.44 -5.06 9.62
CA THR A 188 23.32 -5.36 8.19
C THR A 188 22.54 -6.66 8.08
N LEU A 189 21.39 -6.61 7.40
CA LEU A 189 20.57 -7.79 7.18
C LEU A 189 20.86 -8.38 5.79
N GLU A 190 20.65 -9.68 5.67
CA GLU A 190 20.66 -10.40 4.40
C GLU A 190 19.24 -10.49 3.81
N TYR A 191 19.16 -10.82 2.53
CA TYR A 191 17.89 -10.95 1.83
C TYR A 191 17.06 -12.11 2.43
N ASP A 192 15.84 -11.78 2.86
CA ASP A 192 14.84 -12.74 3.30
C ASP A 192 13.47 -12.36 2.71
N ASP A 193 12.83 -13.32 2.04
CA ASP A 193 11.54 -13.11 1.38
C ASP A 193 10.46 -12.67 2.39
N LYS A 194 10.51 -13.16 3.64
CA LYS A 194 9.54 -12.78 4.67
C LYS A 194 9.76 -11.34 5.12
N LEU A 195 11.01 -10.95 5.34
CA LEU A 195 11.39 -9.57 5.63
C LEU A 195 10.90 -8.62 4.53
N VAL A 196 11.24 -8.90 3.27
CA VAL A 196 10.86 -8.06 2.13
C VAL A 196 9.34 -7.90 2.07
N ARG A 197 8.58 -8.99 2.17
CA ARG A 197 7.11 -8.92 2.19
C ARG A 197 6.55 -8.16 3.38
N LYS A 198 7.26 -8.15 4.51
CA LYS A 198 6.80 -7.43 5.70
C LYS A 198 6.90 -5.92 5.48
N ILE A 199 8.00 -5.42 4.92
CA ILE A 199 8.33 -3.99 4.95
C ILE A 199 8.23 -3.28 3.60
N ILE A 200 8.39 -3.98 2.47
CA ILE A 200 8.33 -3.39 1.13
C ILE A 200 6.90 -3.40 0.63
N GLN A 201 6.46 -2.25 0.11
CA GLN A 201 5.19 -2.08 -0.58
C GLN A 201 5.34 -2.42 -2.07
N ASN A 202 6.29 -1.77 -2.73
CA ASN A 202 6.60 -2.01 -4.13
C ASN A 202 8.01 -1.56 -4.52
N VAL A 203 8.46 -2.01 -5.67
CA VAL A 203 9.73 -1.63 -6.30
C VAL A 203 9.42 -1.13 -7.70
N LYS A 204 9.87 0.08 -8.05
CA LYS A 204 9.81 0.58 -9.43
C LYS A 204 11.20 0.50 -10.05
N VAL A 205 11.29 -0.14 -11.19
CA VAL A 205 12.52 -0.27 -11.98
C VAL A 205 12.52 0.83 -13.03
N TYR A 206 13.51 1.71 -13.00
CA TYR A 206 13.81 2.65 -14.08
C TYR A 206 15.04 2.19 -14.86
N GLU A 207 15.41 2.96 -15.88
CA GLU A 207 16.51 2.62 -16.77
C GLU A 207 17.87 2.61 -16.04
N ASP A 208 18.08 3.55 -15.13
CA ASP A 208 19.34 3.79 -14.41
C ASP A 208 19.25 3.50 -12.91
N HIS A 209 18.07 3.63 -12.29
CA HIS A 209 17.89 3.49 -10.85
C HIS A 209 16.70 2.60 -10.46
N PHE A 210 16.52 2.39 -9.15
CA PHE A 210 15.34 1.78 -8.55
C PHE A 210 14.69 2.75 -7.57
N VAL A 211 13.36 2.74 -7.49
CA VAL A 211 12.62 3.39 -6.39
C VAL A 211 11.98 2.30 -5.54
N ILE A 212 12.38 2.24 -4.28
CA ILE A 212 11.90 1.28 -3.30
C ILE A 212 10.90 1.98 -2.38
N ALA A 213 9.63 1.56 -2.44
CA ALA A 213 8.58 2.07 -1.57
C ALA A 213 8.36 1.11 -0.39
N PHE A 214 8.46 1.63 0.83
CA PHE A 214 8.13 0.92 2.06
C PHE A 214 6.63 1.05 2.36
N LYS A 215 6.06 0.09 3.08
CA LYS A 215 4.63 0.09 3.44
C LYS A 215 4.15 1.35 4.17
N PRO A 216 4.96 2.00 5.01
CA PRO A 216 4.58 3.27 5.64
C PRO A 216 4.75 4.51 4.74
N GLY A 217 4.88 4.34 3.43
CA GLY A 217 4.88 5.44 2.46
C GLY A 217 6.24 6.10 2.19
N ILE A 218 7.31 5.64 2.85
CA ILE A 218 8.68 6.11 2.55
C ILE A 218 9.11 5.56 1.20
N GLU A 219 9.66 6.42 0.34
CA GLU A 219 10.30 6.01 -0.90
C GLU A 219 11.81 6.31 -0.85
N MET A 220 12.62 5.43 -1.42
CA MET A 220 14.07 5.59 -1.54
C MET A 220 14.53 5.29 -2.95
N GLU A 221 15.31 6.21 -3.53
CA GLU A 221 16.02 6.01 -4.79
C GLU A 221 17.36 5.30 -4.53
N ILE A 222 17.64 4.25 -5.30
CA ILE A 222 18.84 3.39 -5.19
C ILE A 222 19.51 3.25 -6.54
#